data_AF-A0A3E0R2C6-F1
#
_entry.id   AF-A0A3E0R2C6-F1
#
_cell.length_a   1.000
_cell.length_b   1.000
_cell.length_c   1.000
_cell.angle_alpha   90.00
_cell.angle_beta   90.00
_cell.angle_gamma   90.00
#
_symmetry.space_group_name_H-M   'P 1'
#
loop_
_entity.id
_entity.type
_entity.pdbx_description
1 polymer ?
#
loop_
_entity_poly.entity_id
_entity_poly.type
_entity_poly.pdbx_seq_one_letter_code
_entity_poly.pdbx_strand_id
1 'polypeptide(L)'
;MSDLVDIKFHGELQKILKKDYRLAVKSVKEALHAVNMMSGKKLSKYFIQPENFTKEYRILVNGKDIVGPSKRLDTPEKISQSEFVLERSTIKTIDIVPAVQGSGDVFDILLIVVGVALMFIPGGQVLGLTISKPALVVAGVGLVAAGLSNLLAQPPEFQEFQDNSKTGKRSFIFDGPANVVGEGRGVPFGYGRLRIGSQTTDATFEITYADADISPLTS
;
A
#
# COMPACT_ATOMS: atom_id res chain seq x y z
N MET A 1 -38.25 -12.92 2.16
CA MET A 1 -37.29 -12.97 3.28
C MET A 1 -35.91 -12.93 2.68
N SER A 2 -35.03 -12.07 3.18
CA SER A 2 -33.62 -12.04 2.75
C SER A 2 -32.89 -13.22 3.39
N ASP A 3 -32.20 -14.03 2.59
CA ASP A 3 -31.39 -15.13 3.09
C ASP A 3 -30.23 -14.60 3.94
N LEU A 4 -29.90 -15.34 5.01
CA LEU A 4 -28.78 -15.02 5.89
C LEU A 4 -27.47 -15.43 5.21
N VAL A 5 -26.50 -14.52 5.22
CA VAL A 5 -25.16 -14.70 4.65
C VAL A 5 -24.16 -14.85 5.79
N ASP A 6 -23.32 -15.88 5.72
CA ASP A 6 -22.18 -16.05 6.63
C ASP A 6 -20.98 -15.25 6.11
N ILE A 7 -20.50 -14.28 6.89
CA ILE A 7 -19.35 -13.43 6.57
C ILE A 7 -18.21 -13.79 7.53
N LYS A 8 -17.11 -14.27 6.96
CA LYS A 8 -15.91 -14.68 7.70
C LYS A 8 -14.72 -13.85 7.31
N PHE A 9 -13.96 -13.46 8.32
CA PHE A 9 -12.69 -12.77 8.17
C PHE A 9 -11.58 -13.73 8.56
N HIS A 10 -10.49 -13.74 7.81
CA HIS A 10 -9.32 -14.57 8.08
C HIS A 10 -8.10 -13.70 8.43
N GLY A 11 -7.08 -14.35 9.01
CA GLY A 11 -5.81 -13.71 9.33
C GLY A 11 -5.94 -12.62 10.40
N GLU A 12 -5.32 -11.48 10.16
CA GLU A 12 -5.29 -10.36 11.12
C GLU A 12 -6.66 -9.74 11.36
N LEU A 13 -7.51 -9.65 10.32
CA LEU A 13 -8.86 -9.10 10.43
C LEU A 13 -9.73 -9.91 11.39
N GLN A 14 -9.55 -11.24 11.43
CA GLN A 14 -10.25 -12.10 12.38
C GLN A 14 -9.85 -11.79 13.82
N LYS A 15 -8.56 -11.52 14.08
CA LYS A 15 -8.05 -11.20 15.42
C LYS A 15 -8.61 -9.87 15.95
N ILE A 16 -8.90 -8.94 15.05
CA ILE A 16 -9.43 -7.60 15.37
C ILE A 16 -10.93 -7.66 15.63
N LEU A 17 -11.67 -8.38 14.78
CA LEU A 17 -13.12 -8.48 14.85
C LEU A 17 -13.59 -9.48 15.91
N LYS A 18 -12.82 -10.57 16.11
CA LYS A 18 -13.06 -11.67 17.07
C LYS A 18 -14.46 -12.30 16.99
N LYS A 19 -15.19 -12.07 15.90
CA LYS A 19 -16.57 -12.49 15.69
C LYS A 19 -16.79 -12.81 14.23
N ASP A 20 -17.52 -13.90 14.01
CA ASP A 20 -18.11 -14.21 12.72
C ASP A 20 -19.47 -13.51 12.63
N TYR A 21 -19.82 -13.03 11.44
CA TYR A 21 -21.03 -12.24 11.22
C TYR A 21 -22.02 -13.03 10.37
N ARG A 22 -23.28 -13.07 10.78
CA ARG A 22 -24.36 -13.68 10.01
C ARG A 22 -25.42 -12.61 9.75
N LEU A 23 -25.45 -12.08 8.53
CA LEU A 23 -26.21 -10.86 8.18
C LEU A 23 -27.01 -11.08 6.89
N ALA A 24 -28.17 -10.43 6.79
CA ALA A 24 -28.93 -10.39 5.55
C ALA A 24 -28.38 -9.26 4.66
N VAL A 25 -27.58 -9.62 3.66
CA VAL A 25 -26.89 -8.66 2.77
C VAL A 25 -26.99 -9.13 1.32
N LYS A 26 -27.12 -8.18 0.38
CA LYS A 26 -27.31 -8.46 -1.05
C LYS A 26 -26.04 -8.28 -1.87
N SER A 27 -25.01 -7.65 -1.29
CA SER A 27 -23.74 -7.34 -1.97
C SER A 27 -22.57 -7.36 -0.99
N VAL A 28 -21.36 -7.58 -1.49
CA VAL A 28 -20.11 -7.55 -0.71
C VAL A 28 -19.87 -6.17 -0.11
N LYS A 29 -20.17 -5.10 -0.86
CA LYS A 29 -20.11 -3.72 -0.35
C LYS A 29 -20.99 -3.53 0.89
N GLU A 30 -22.22 -4.02 0.84
CA GLU A 30 -23.18 -3.93 1.95
C GLU A 30 -22.70 -4.75 3.15
N ALA A 31 -22.18 -5.95 2.90
CA ALA A 31 -21.58 -6.81 3.92
C ALA A 31 -20.45 -6.10 4.68
N LEU A 32 -19.48 -5.54 3.95
CA LEU A 32 -18.36 -4.82 4.57
C LEU A 32 -18.81 -3.56 5.30
N HIS A 33 -19.78 -2.83 4.74
CA HIS A 33 -20.32 -1.64 5.40
C HIS A 33 -21.05 -1.99 6.70
N ALA A 34 -21.91 -3.01 6.67
CA ALA A 34 -22.67 -3.49 7.81
C ALA A 34 -21.72 -3.99 8.92
N VAL A 35 -20.71 -4.79 8.57
CA VAL A 35 -19.70 -5.24 9.53
C VAL A 35 -18.93 -4.07 10.12
N ASN A 36 -18.51 -3.08 9.31
CA ASN A 36 -17.78 -1.92 9.82
C ASN A 36 -18.62 -1.10 10.81
N MET A 37 -19.92 -0.95 10.57
CA MET A 37 -20.84 -0.27 11.49
C MET A 37 -21.03 -1.09 12.78
N MET A 38 -21.27 -2.40 12.68
CA MET A 38 -21.44 -3.28 13.83
C MET A 38 -20.18 -3.41 14.69
N SER A 39 -18.99 -3.35 14.08
CA SER A 39 -17.73 -3.46 14.80
C SER A 39 -17.28 -2.14 15.44
N GLY A 40 -18.03 -1.04 15.30
CA GLY A 40 -17.64 0.27 15.82
C GLY A 40 -16.49 0.93 15.04
N LYS A 41 -16.49 0.81 13.71
CA LYS A 41 -15.48 1.38 12.79
C LYS A 41 -14.08 0.78 12.89
N LYS A 42 -13.92 -0.41 13.47
CA LYS A 42 -12.59 -1.06 13.62
C LYS A 42 -12.00 -1.46 12.27
N LEU A 43 -12.82 -1.94 11.32
CA LEU A 43 -12.35 -2.26 9.97
C LEU A 43 -11.77 -1.02 9.27
N SER A 44 -12.51 0.09 9.24
CA SER A 44 -12.00 1.33 8.64
C SER A 44 -10.74 1.84 9.33
N LYS A 45 -10.69 1.77 10.67
CA LYS A 45 -9.49 2.17 11.43
C LYS A 45 -8.28 1.31 11.09
N TYR A 46 -8.47 0.01 10.88
CA TYR A 46 -7.40 -0.90 10.49
C TYR A 46 -6.84 -0.57 9.11
N PHE A 47 -7.71 -0.34 8.11
CA PHE A 47 -7.27 -0.02 6.74
C PHE A 47 -6.65 1.38 6.60
N ILE A 48 -6.94 2.33 7.50
CA ILE A 48 -6.34 3.67 7.50
C ILE A 48 -4.89 3.65 8.02
N GLN A 49 -4.50 2.61 8.76
CA GLN A 49 -3.12 2.52 9.27
C GLN A 49 -2.15 2.31 8.09
N PRO A 50 -1.01 3.05 8.06
CA PRO A 50 -0.07 3.01 6.95
C PRO A 50 0.48 1.61 6.67
N GLU A 51 0.74 0.83 7.73
CA GLU A 51 1.21 -0.56 7.65
C GLU A 51 0.24 -1.51 6.92
N ASN A 52 -1.06 -1.17 6.91
CA ASN A 52 -2.10 -2.01 6.32
C ASN A 52 -2.56 -1.52 4.95
N PHE A 53 -2.11 -0.34 4.51
CA PHE A 53 -2.51 0.23 3.21
C PHE A 53 -1.99 -0.60 2.04
N THR A 54 -0.83 -1.23 2.20
CA THR A 54 -0.20 -2.08 1.18
C THR A 54 -0.71 -3.52 1.21
N LYS A 55 -1.45 -3.92 2.26
CA LYS A 55 -1.91 -5.31 2.42
C LYS A 55 -3.08 -5.58 1.48
N GLU A 56 -2.92 -6.57 0.63
CA GLU A 56 -3.98 -7.02 -0.27
C GLU A 56 -4.88 -8.06 0.39
N TYR A 57 -6.16 -8.02 0.02
CA TYR A 57 -7.17 -8.97 0.47
C TYR A 57 -7.90 -9.54 -0.74
N ARG A 58 -8.10 -10.86 -0.72
CA ARG A 58 -8.97 -11.56 -1.67
C ARG A 58 -10.32 -11.79 -1.02
N ILE A 59 -11.37 -11.64 -1.82
CA ILE A 59 -12.73 -11.81 -1.36
C ILE A 59 -13.35 -12.94 -2.17
N LEU A 60 -13.84 -13.94 -1.46
CA LEU A 60 -14.47 -15.12 -2.01
C LEU A 60 -15.97 -15.03 -1.74
N VAL A 61 -16.79 -15.08 -2.79
CA VAL A 61 -18.24 -15.22 -2.67
C VAL A 61 -18.62 -16.65 -3.05
N ASN A 62 -19.26 -17.38 -2.14
CA ASN A 62 -19.59 -18.79 -2.31
C ASN A 62 -18.37 -19.66 -2.67
N GLY A 63 -17.19 -19.33 -2.13
CA GLY A 63 -15.93 -20.01 -2.42
C GLY A 63 -15.32 -19.69 -3.80
N LYS A 64 -15.90 -18.77 -4.58
CA LYS A 64 -15.34 -18.30 -5.85
C LYS A 64 -14.69 -16.92 -5.67
N ASP A 65 -13.48 -16.79 -6.20
CA ASP A 65 -12.77 -15.50 -6.25
C ASP A 65 -13.47 -14.57 -7.25
N ILE A 66 -13.86 -13.41 -6.74
CA ILE A 66 -14.64 -12.38 -7.43
C ILE A 66 -13.76 -11.62 -8.44
N VAL A 67 -12.46 -11.55 -8.18
CA VAL A 67 -11.54 -10.65 -8.84
C VAL A 67 -10.68 -11.39 -9.88
N GLY A 68 -10.67 -12.72 -9.84
CA GLY A 68 -9.77 -13.54 -10.64
C GLY A 68 -8.30 -13.34 -10.21
N PRO A 69 -7.42 -14.29 -10.55
CA PRO A 69 -6.05 -14.30 -10.03
C PRO A 69 -5.17 -13.11 -10.45
N SER A 70 -5.61 -12.29 -11.41
CA SER A 70 -4.75 -11.31 -12.11
C SER A 70 -5.32 -9.89 -12.23
N LYS A 71 -6.52 -9.57 -11.72
CA LYS A 71 -7.17 -8.28 -11.99
C LYS A 71 -7.31 -7.40 -10.74
N ARG A 72 -6.27 -6.64 -10.38
CA ARG A 72 -6.34 -5.71 -9.23
C ARG A 72 -7.46 -4.67 -9.43
N LEU A 73 -8.28 -4.46 -8.40
CA LEU A 73 -9.31 -3.43 -8.35
C LEU A 73 -8.73 -2.13 -7.77
N ASP A 74 -7.96 -1.44 -8.59
CA ASP A 74 -7.22 -0.21 -8.27
C ASP A 74 -7.98 1.08 -8.62
N THR A 75 -8.79 1.04 -9.69
CA THR A 75 -9.55 2.20 -10.18
C THR A 75 -11.00 2.18 -9.68
N PRO A 76 -11.61 3.31 -9.28
CA PRO A 76 -13.02 3.38 -8.87
C PRO A 76 -14.00 2.85 -9.92
N GLU A 77 -13.69 3.00 -11.20
CA GLU A 77 -14.48 2.44 -12.31
C GLU A 77 -14.47 0.91 -12.29
N LYS A 78 -13.28 0.30 -12.11
CA LYS A 78 -13.14 -1.15 -11.99
C LYS A 78 -13.86 -1.68 -10.76
N ILE A 79 -13.83 -0.96 -9.63
CA ILE A 79 -14.57 -1.33 -8.41
C ILE A 79 -16.08 -1.29 -8.67
N SER A 80 -16.58 -0.23 -9.31
CA SER A 80 -18.01 -0.06 -9.58
C SER A 80 -18.56 -1.09 -10.56
N GLN A 81 -17.76 -1.49 -11.54
CA GLN A 81 -18.09 -2.52 -12.52
C GLN A 81 -17.78 -3.94 -12.04
N SER A 82 -17.14 -4.09 -10.88
CA SER A 82 -16.81 -5.39 -10.32
C SER A 82 -18.01 -6.03 -9.62
N GLU A 83 -17.92 -7.35 -9.48
CA GLU A 83 -18.84 -8.14 -8.67
C GLU A 83 -18.85 -7.76 -7.17
N PHE A 84 -18.00 -6.81 -6.73
CA PHE A 84 -18.03 -6.24 -5.39
C PHE A 84 -19.27 -5.38 -5.14
N VAL A 85 -19.77 -4.69 -6.17
CA VAL A 85 -20.92 -3.75 -6.07
C VAL A 85 -22.20 -4.37 -6.64
N LEU A 86 -22.09 -5.38 -7.49
CA LEU A 86 -23.26 -6.06 -8.06
C LEU A 86 -24.10 -6.73 -6.97
N GLU A 87 -25.40 -6.48 -7.01
CA GLU A 87 -26.38 -7.13 -6.13
C GLU A 87 -26.67 -8.54 -6.63
N ARG A 88 -26.50 -9.54 -5.78
CA ARG A 88 -26.85 -10.93 -6.07
C ARG A 88 -27.87 -11.43 -5.04
N SER A 89 -28.88 -12.12 -5.54
CA SER A 89 -29.88 -12.77 -4.68
C SER A 89 -29.39 -14.07 -4.04
N THR A 90 -28.23 -14.61 -4.45
CA THR A 90 -27.75 -15.94 -4.03
C THR A 90 -26.35 -15.89 -3.42
N ILE A 91 -26.12 -14.99 -2.47
CA ILE A 91 -24.89 -14.99 -1.66
C ILE A 91 -25.14 -15.84 -0.42
N LYS A 92 -24.33 -16.86 -0.17
CA LYS A 92 -24.40 -17.73 1.02
C LYS A 92 -23.23 -17.50 1.95
N THR A 93 -22.02 -17.42 1.40
CA THR A 93 -20.79 -17.18 2.17
C THR A 93 -19.95 -16.08 1.55
N ILE A 94 -19.38 -15.21 2.38
CA ILE A 94 -18.39 -14.20 2.01
C ILE A 94 -17.16 -14.42 2.89
N ASP A 95 -16.06 -14.85 2.29
CA ASP A 95 -14.79 -15.07 2.98
C ASP A 95 -13.76 -14.02 2.55
N ILE A 96 -13.19 -13.30 3.52
CA ILE A 96 -12.20 -12.24 3.28
C ILE A 96 -10.85 -12.73 3.79
N VAL A 97 -9.93 -12.98 2.85
CA VAL A 97 -8.65 -13.64 3.10
C VAL A 97 -7.51 -12.69 2.78
N PRO A 98 -6.50 -12.52 3.65
CA PRO A 98 -5.31 -11.77 3.30
C PRO A 98 -4.59 -12.45 2.14
N ALA A 99 -4.26 -11.70 1.09
CA ALA A 99 -3.41 -12.17 0.02
C ALA A 99 -1.99 -12.31 0.54
N VAL A 100 -1.38 -13.48 0.36
CA VAL A 100 0.02 -13.70 0.71
C VAL A 100 0.89 -12.98 -0.34
N GLN A 101 1.23 -11.71 -0.07
CA GLN A 101 2.29 -11.00 -0.78
C GLN A 101 3.60 -11.26 -0.04
N GLY A 102 4.63 -11.72 -0.75
CA GLY A 102 5.90 -12.12 -0.15
C GLY A 102 6.41 -13.50 -0.57
N SER A 103 5.73 -14.21 -1.49
CA SER A 103 6.42 -15.21 -2.31
C SER A 103 7.32 -14.46 -3.30
N GLY A 104 8.40 -13.89 -2.77
CA GLY A 104 9.56 -13.53 -3.58
C GLY A 104 9.94 -14.76 -4.38
N ASP A 105 9.73 -14.60 -5.69
CA ASP A 105 10.08 -15.45 -6.80
C ASP A 105 10.26 -16.96 -6.54
N VAL A 106 9.36 -17.75 -7.12
CA VAL A 106 9.63 -19.16 -7.45
C VAL A 106 10.96 -19.29 -8.20
N PHE A 107 11.37 -18.23 -8.92
CA PHE A 107 12.68 -18.10 -9.56
C PHE A 107 13.87 -18.16 -8.59
N ASP A 108 13.80 -17.61 -7.38
CA ASP A 108 14.92 -17.65 -6.42
C ASP A 108 15.11 -19.07 -5.86
N ILE A 109 14.00 -19.75 -5.56
CA ILE A 109 14.02 -21.17 -5.16
C ILE A 109 14.53 -22.02 -6.32
N LEU A 110 14.11 -21.74 -7.55
CA LEU A 110 14.58 -22.43 -8.75
C LEU A 110 16.09 -22.22 -8.98
N LEU A 111 16.62 -21.02 -8.78
CA LEU A 111 18.04 -20.71 -8.88
C LEU A 111 18.88 -21.52 -7.89
N ILE A 112 18.41 -21.67 -6.64
CA ILE A 112 19.06 -22.52 -5.64
C ILE A 112 19.03 -23.98 -6.07
N VAL A 113 17.88 -24.49 -6.49
CA VAL A 113 17.73 -25.90 -6.92
C VAL A 113 18.62 -26.21 -8.13
N VAL A 114 18.65 -25.31 -9.12
CA VAL A 114 19.52 -25.43 -10.29
C VAL A 114 20.99 -25.35 -9.90
N GLY A 115 21.38 -24.41 -9.04
CA GLY A 115 22.75 -24.29 -8.55
C GLY A 115 23.25 -25.53 -7.82
N VAL A 116 22.39 -26.15 -6.99
CA VAL A 116 22.69 -27.42 -6.33
C VAL A 116 22.79 -28.57 -7.34
N ALA A 117 21.83 -28.68 -8.27
CA ALA A 117 21.85 -29.72 -9.30
C ALA A 117 23.13 -29.69 -10.14
N LEU A 118 23.59 -28.50 -10.55
CA LEU A 118 24.81 -28.31 -11.33
C LEU A 118 26.09 -28.80 -10.62
N MET A 119 26.13 -28.78 -9.29
CA MET A 119 27.28 -29.29 -8.52
C MET A 119 27.39 -30.83 -8.52
N PHE A 120 26.27 -31.54 -8.70
CA PHE A 120 26.24 -33.01 -8.71
C PHE A 120 26.33 -33.62 -10.12
N ILE A 121 26.34 -32.80 -11.18
CA ILE A 121 26.55 -33.31 -12.54
C ILE A 121 28.03 -33.72 -12.68
N PRO A 122 28.32 -34.99 -12.99
CA PRO A 122 29.69 -35.41 -13.30
C PRO A 122 30.12 -34.67 -14.57
N GLY A 123 30.95 -33.64 -14.41
CA GLY A 123 31.24 -32.66 -15.47
C GLY A 123 31.44 -33.26 -16.87
N GLY A 124 30.81 -32.56 -17.81
CA GLY A 124 30.56 -32.96 -19.19
C GLY A 124 29.78 -31.82 -19.87
N GLN A 125 28.93 -32.18 -20.83
CA GLN A 125 28.15 -31.20 -21.61
C GLN A 125 26.92 -30.77 -20.82
N VAL A 126 26.87 -29.50 -20.41
CA VAL A 126 25.68 -28.90 -19.81
C VAL A 126 25.16 -27.86 -20.79
N LEU A 127 23.92 -28.02 -21.25
CA LEU A 127 23.28 -27.16 -22.26
C LEU A 127 24.07 -27.03 -23.58
N GLY A 128 24.82 -28.07 -23.97
CA GLY A 128 25.59 -28.09 -25.23
C GLY A 128 26.97 -27.42 -25.15
N LEU A 129 27.41 -26.99 -23.96
CA LEU A 129 28.75 -26.44 -23.73
C LEU A 129 29.59 -27.41 -22.91
N THR A 130 30.83 -27.66 -23.36
CA THR A 130 31.82 -28.45 -22.62
C THR A 130 32.41 -27.57 -21.52
N ILE A 131 31.91 -27.73 -20.31
CA ILE A 131 32.36 -26.98 -19.14
C ILE A 131 33.15 -27.93 -18.24
N SER A 132 34.32 -27.48 -17.77
CA SER A 132 35.16 -28.28 -16.87
C SER A 132 34.48 -28.43 -15.50
N LYS A 133 34.68 -29.59 -14.85
CA LYS A 133 34.18 -29.87 -13.49
C LYS A 133 34.40 -28.71 -12.48
N PRO A 134 35.61 -28.11 -12.37
CA PRO A 134 35.79 -27.00 -11.44
C PRO A 134 34.96 -25.76 -11.80
N ALA A 135 34.76 -25.47 -13.08
CA ALA A 135 33.96 -24.33 -13.51
C ALA A 135 32.46 -24.52 -13.21
N LEU A 136 31.95 -25.76 -13.34
CA LEU A 136 30.57 -26.11 -12.99
C LEU A 136 30.27 -25.97 -11.49
N VAL A 137 31.21 -26.40 -10.64
CA VAL A 137 31.07 -26.25 -9.19
C VAL A 137 31.10 -24.77 -8.78
N VAL A 138 32.00 -23.97 -9.36
CA VAL A 138 32.07 -22.52 -9.10
C VAL A 138 30.79 -21.82 -9.55
N ALA A 139 30.24 -22.17 -10.71
CA ALA A 139 28.98 -21.65 -11.21
C ALA A 139 27.79 -22.04 -10.32
N GLY A 140 27.73 -23.30 -9.86
CA GLY A 140 26.69 -23.78 -8.96
C GLY A 140 26.70 -23.06 -7.61
N VAL A 141 27.87 -22.85 -7.02
CA VAL A 141 28.03 -22.06 -5.78
C VAL A 141 27.60 -20.60 -5.98
N GLY A 142 27.94 -20.00 -7.12
CA GLY A 142 27.54 -18.62 -7.46
C GLY A 142 26.02 -18.46 -7.55
N LEU A 143 25.33 -19.43 -8.17
CA LEU A 143 23.86 -19.41 -8.29
C LEU A 143 23.16 -19.64 -6.95
N VAL A 144 23.68 -20.54 -6.10
CA VAL A 144 23.15 -20.74 -4.74
C VAL A 144 23.35 -19.49 -3.89
N ALA A 145 24.53 -18.88 -3.95
CA ALA A 145 24.81 -17.64 -3.22
C ALA A 145 23.89 -16.49 -3.68
N ALA A 146 23.70 -16.32 -4.99
CA ALA A 146 22.79 -15.31 -5.53
C ALA A 146 21.32 -15.53 -5.10
N GLY A 147 20.84 -16.77 -5.17
CA GLY A 147 19.48 -17.11 -4.72
C GLY A 147 19.28 -16.89 -3.22
N LEU A 148 20.27 -17.26 -2.39
CA LEU A 148 20.22 -16.99 -0.94
C LEU A 148 20.29 -15.49 -0.65
N SER A 149 21.12 -14.72 -1.37
CA SER A 149 21.21 -13.27 -1.21
C SER A 149 19.90 -12.57 -1.56
N ASN A 150 19.17 -13.01 -2.59
CA ASN A 150 17.85 -12.45 -2.92
C ASN A 150 16.79 -12.81 -1.86
N LEU A 151 16.80 -14.04 -1.33
CA LEU A 151 15.87 -14.44 -0.26
C LEU A 151 16.15 -13.72 1.07
N LEU A 152 17.42 -13.35 1.32
CA LEU A 152 17.85 -12.60 2.50
C LEU A 152 17.83 -11.08 2.28
N ALA A 153 17.74 -10.61 1.04
CA ALA A 153 17.67 -9.19 0.73
C ALA A 153 16.36 -8.64 1.29
N GLN A 154 16.48 -7.73 2.25
CA GLN A 154 15.33 -7.03 2.76
C GLN A 154 14.71 -6.24 1.59
N PRO A 155 13.40 -6.40 1.30
CA PRO A 155 12.76 -5.62 0.27
C PRO A 155 12.98 -4.14 0.57
N PRO A 156 13.26 -3.30 -0.45
CA PRO A 156 13.52 -1.90 -0.25
C PRO A 156 12.33 -1.30 0.50
N GLU A 157 12.59 -0.79 1.70
CA GLU A 157 11.64 0.05 2.40
C GLU A 157 11.50 1.28 1.51
N PHE A 158 10.38 1.35 0.76
CA PHE A 158 9.92 2.61 0.25
C PHE A 158 9.75 3.45 1.50
N GLN A 159 10.72 4.35 1.74
CA GLN A 159 10.52 5.41 2.71
C GLN A 159 9.16 5.96 2.34
N GLU A 160 8.22 5.89 3.28
CA GLU A 160 6.99 6.68 3.21
C GLU A 160 7.40 8.03 2.65
N PHE A 161 6.57 8.61 1.79
CA PHE A 161 6.67 10.03 1.50
C PHE A 161 6.61 10.73 2.86
N GLN A 162 7.77 10.83 3.51
CA GLN A 162 7.95 11.37 4.82
C GLN A 162 7.64 12.81 4.54
N ASP A 163 6.43 13.15 4.95
CA ASP A 163 5.93 14.46 5.17
C ASP A 163 7.14 15.38 5.37
N ASN A 164 7.36 16.28 4.40
CA ASN A 164 8.34 17.36 4.41
C ASN A 164 8.03 18.35 5.55
N SER A 165 7.68 17.85 6.73
CA SER A 165 7.45 18.50 8.01
C SER A 165 8.70 19.21 8.54
N LYS A 166 9.85 19.05 7.87
CA LYS A 166 11.07 19.83 8.08
C LYS A 166 11.35 20.91 7.02
N THR A 167 10.46 21.12 6.05
CA THR A 167 10.59 22.21 5.06
C THR A 167 9.79 23.42 5.53
N GLY A 168 10.29 24.03 6.61
CA GLY A 168 9.70 25.21 7.23
C GLY A 168 10.56 25.73 8.38
N LYS A 169 11.90 25.64 8.25
CA LYS A 169 12.80 26.22 9.25
C LYS A 169 12.60 27.73 9.26
N ARG A 170 12.03 28.25 10.35
CA ARG A 170 11.88 29.68 10.58
C ARG A 170 13.27 30.32 10.57
N SER A 171 13.47 31.34 9.75
CA SER A 171 14.64 32.21 9.84
C SER A 171 14.53 33.01 11.14
N PHE A 172 15.52 32.91 12.03
CA PHE A 172 15.51 33.64 13.31
C PHE A 172 16.08 35.08 13.20
N ILE A 173 16.65 35.43 12.04
CA ILE A 173 17.33 36.72 11.80
C ILE A 173 16.42 37.69 11.00
N PHE A 174 15.36 37.18 10.38
CA PHE A 174 14.35 37.95 9.69
C PHE A 174 12.99 37.53 10.26
N ASP A 175 12.16 38.48 10.68
CA ASP A 175 10.78 38.20 11.09
C ASP A 175 9.93 37.87 9.85
N GLY A 176 10.15 36.66 9.34
CA GLY A 176 9.42 36.11 8.21
C GLY A 176 8.03 35.63 8.65
N PRO A 177 7.13 35.36 7.69
CA PRO A 177 5.79 34.89 8.01
C PRO A 177 5.83 33.65 8.90
N ALA A 178 5.12 33.68 10.03
CA ALA A 178 4.76 32.45 10.72
C ALA A 178 3.81 31.65 9.80
N ASN A 179 3.90 30.30 9.80
CA ASN A 179 3.04 29.40 9.01
C ASN A 179 3.38 29.26 7.50
N VAL A 180 4.68 29.14 7.17
CA VAL A 180 5.18 28.79 5.82
C VAL A 180 5.21 27.28 5.63
N VAL A 181 4.96 26.84 4.40
CA VAL A 181 4.89 25.43 4.01
C VAL A 181 5.86 25.17 2.87
N GLY A 182 6.51 24.00 2.86
CA GLY A 182 7.35 23.58 1.74
C GLY A 182 6.55 23.39 0.45
N GLU A 183 7.24 23.48 -0.68
CA GLU A 183 6.68 23.22 -2.01
C GLU A 183 6.10 21.80 -2.10
N GLY A 184 5.02 21.65 -2.88
CA GLY A 184 4.40 20.34 -3.14
C GLY A 184 3.38 19.87 -2.09
N ARG A 185 3.00 20.71 -1.12
CA ARG A 185 1.96 20.35 -0.15
C ARG A 185 0.56 20.38 -0.78
N GLY A 186 -0.21 19.31 -0.57
CA GLY A 186 -1.59 19.22 -1.07
C GLY A 186 -2.52 20.28 -0.47
N VAL A 187 -3.45 20.80 -1.28
CA VAL A 187 -4.50 21.73 -0.83
C VAL A 187 -5.60 20.92 -0.14
N PRO A 188 -5.93 21.20 1.14
CA PRO A 188 -6.97 20.46 1.83
C PRO A 188 -8.36 20.84 1.28
N PHE A 189 -9.06 19.87 0.71
CA PHE A 189 -10.47 20.00 0.33
C PHE A 189 -11.35 19.33 1.40
N GLY A 190 -12.34 20.05 1.90
CA GLY A 190 -13.32 19.53 2.85
C GLY A 190 -14.73 20.01 2.53
N TYR A 191 -15.75 19.27 2.98
CA TYR A 191 -17.16 19.62 2.79
C TYR A 191 -17.84 19.90 4.14
N GLY A 192 -18.79 20.83 4.16
CA GLY A 192 -19.57 21.20 5.35
C GLY A 192 -19.04 22.44 6.08
N ARG A 193 -19.27 22.52 7.40
CA ARG A 193 -18.80 23.64 8.23
C ARG A 193 -17.41 23.32 8.76
N LEU A 194 -16.39 23.98 8.20
CA LEU A 194 -14.99 23.73 8.53
C LEU A 194 -14.44 24.84 9.41
N ARG A 195 -13.65 24.44 10.42
CA ARG A 195 -12.68 25.30 11.10
C ARG A 195 -11.30 24.77 10.74
N ILE A 196 -10.64 25.40 9.78
CA ILE A 196 -9.31 25.01 9.28
C ILE A 196 -8.35 26.20 9.40
N GLY A 197 -7.08 25.90 9.68
CA GLY A 197 -6.02 26.89 9.64
C GLY A 197 -5.68 27.27 8.19
N SER A 198 -5.18 28.48 7.97
CA SER A 198 -4.62 28.90 6.68
C SER A 198 -3.19 28.38 6.50
N GLN A 199 -2.61 28.57 5.31
CA GLN A 199 -1.19 28.39 5.04
C GLN A 199 -0.71 29.58 4.22
N THR A 200 0.45 30.15 4.56
CA THR A 200 1.04 31.23 3.74
C THR A 200 1.78 30.59 2.58
N THR A 201 1.32 30.84 1.36
CA THR A 201 1.93 30.29 0.12
C THR A 201 3.01 31.20 -0.44
N ASP A 202 2.86 32.51 -0.24
CA ASP A 202 3.79 33.52 -0.73
C ASP A 202 3.78 34.74 0.19
N ALA A 203 4.92 35.40 0.32
CA ALA A 203 5.08 36.63 1.06
C ALA A 203 6.21 37.45 0.43
N THR A 204 5.88 38.67 0.03
CA THR A 204 6.83 39.62 -0.55
C THR A 204 7.07 40.76 0.44
N PHE A 205 8.33 41.17 0.60
CA PHE A 205 8.70 42.36 1.35
C PHE A 205 9.44 43.32 0.43
N GLU A 206 8.99 44.57 0.39
CA GLU A 206 9.65 45.65 -0.32
C GLU A 206 10.32 46.57 0.71
N ILE A 207 11.63 46.78 0.55
CA ILE A 207 12.38 47.72 1.39
C ILE A 207 12.63 48.95 0.55
N THR A 208 11.83 50.00 0.78
CA THR A 208 12.05 51.31 0.17
C THR A 208 12.88 52.15 1.13
N TYR A 209 14.03 52.62 0.65
CA TYR A 209 14.80 53.64 1.36
C TYR A 209 14.21 55.01 0.99
N ALA A 210 13.61 55.69 1.96
CA ALA A 210 13.23 57.09 1.79
C ALA A 210 14.45 57.97 2.08
N ASP A 211 14.69 58.95 1.22
CA ASP A 211 15.64 60.03 1.51
C ASP A 211 15.04 60.91 2.62
N ALA A 212 15.87 61.39 3.54
CA ALA A 212 15.40 62.02 4.78
C ALA A 212 14.59 63.30 4.56
N ASP A 213 14.73 63.94 3.39
CA ASP A 213 14.13 65.23 3.06
C ASP A 213 12.71 65.15 2.44
N ILE A 214 12.21 63.97 2.11
CA ILE A 214 10.84 63.82 1.59
C ILE A 214 9.97 63.04 2.57
N SER A 215 9.51 63.73 3.62
CA SER A 215 8.46 63.20 4.51
C SER A 215 7.13 63.04 3.74
N PRO A 216 6.59 61.83 3.55
CA PRO A 216 5.31 61.63 2.86
C PRO A 216 4.10 61.78 3.80
N LEU A 217 4.27 62.33 5.01
CA LEU A 217 3.21 62.46 6.02
C LEU A 217 2.60 63.87 6.12
N THR A 218 2.78 64.71 5.10
CA THR A 218 2.06 65.99 5.00
C THR A 218 1.45 66.18 3.62
N SER A 219 0.33 65.51 3.38
CA SER A 219 -0.82 66.01 2.60
C SER A 219 -2.05 65.16 2.87
#